data_AF-A0A8H4PHH2-F1
#
_entry.id   AF-A0A8H4PHH2-F1
#
_cell.length_a   1.000
_cell.length_b   1.000
_cell.length_c   1.000
_cell.angle_alpha   90.00
_cell.angle_beta   90.00
_cell.angle_gamma   90.00
#
_symmetry.space_group_name_H-M   'P 1'
#
loop_
_entity.id
_entity.type
_entity.pdbx_description
1 polymer ?
#
loop_
_entity_poly.entity_id
_entity_poly.type
_entity_poly.pdbx_seq_one_letter_code
_entity_poly.pdbx_strand_id
1 'polypeptide(L)'
;IDGFKGHGAFAFREYCIKFDILVAFLLPHSTHKMQPMDVGVFQWMKNAHQKKLRESLRQGNLSFNRRDFAGAFMTPVIPFLAHGPELVLL
;
A
#
# COMPACT_ATOMS: atom_id res chain seq x y z
N ILE A 1 12.39 7.50 1.06
CA ILE A 1 11.95 7.42 2.46
C ILE A 1 11.37 8.75 2.93
N ASP A 2 10.38 8.73 3.81
CA ASP A 2 9.55 9.88 4.24
C ASP A 2 10.06 10.63 5.49
N GLY A 3 11.24 10.29 5.99
CA GLY A 3 11.79 10.92 7.19
C GLY A 3 11.21 10.41 8.51
N PHE A 4 10.44 9.31 8.51
CA PHE A 4 10.10 8.61 9.74
C PHE A 4 11.36 8.22 10.52
N LYS A 5 11.37 8.38 11.85
CA LYS A 5 12.56 8.23 12.70
C LYS A 5 13.29 6.89 12.50
N GLY A 6 12.55 5.82 12.20
CA GLY A 6 13.14 4.50 11.88
C GLY A 6 13.95 4.46 10.58
N HIS A 7 13.59 5.26 9.57
CA HIS A 7 14.26 5.28 8.27
C HIS A 7 15.63 6.00 8.29
N GLY A 8 15.94 6.73 9.36
CA GLY A 8 17.22 7.41 9.54
C GLY A 8 18.27 6.60 10.29
N ALA A 9 17.93 5.40 10.78
CA ALA A 9 18.77 4.61 11.66
C ALA A 9 20.13 4.26 11.02
N PHE A 10 21.18 4.24 11.83
CA PHE A 10 22.53 3.96 11.38
C PHE A 10 22.63 2.57 10.70
N ALA A 11 22.09 1.53 11.33
CA ALA A 11 22.07 0.18 10.77
C ALA A 11 21.39 0.08 9.40
N PHE A 12 20.34 0.88 9.16
CA PHE A 12 19.67 0.93 7.86
C PHE A 12 20.59 1.56 6.80
N ARG A 13 21.28 2.65 7.14
CA ARG A 13 22.24 3.30 6.22
C ARG A 13 23.43 2.40 5.90
N GLU A 14 23.99 1.72 6.89
CA GLU A 14 25.09 0.75 6.68
C GLU A 14 24.67 -0.37 5.73
N TYR A 15 23.46 -0.89 5.92
CA TYR A 15 22.89 -1.89 5.00
C TYR A 15 22.81 -1.34 3.58
N CYS A 16 22.24 -0.14 3.38
CA CYS A 16 22.13 0.46 2.05
C CYS A 16 23.50 0.69 1.40
N ILE A 17 24.50 1.17 2.14
CA ILE A 17 25.87 1.35 1.62
C ILE A 17 26.48 0.00 1.24
N LYS A 18 26.35 -1.02 2.10
CA LYS A 18 26.90 -2.36 1.85
C LYS A 18 26.36 -3.01 0.58
N PHE A 19 25.11 -2.74 0.23
CA PHE A 19 24.43 -3.33 -0.92
C PHE A 19 24.23 -2.36 -2.09
N ASP A 20 24.92 -1.22 -2.08
CA ASP A 20 24.85 -0.19 -3.13
C ASP A 20 23.42 0.27 -3.46
N ILE A 21 22.60 0.42 -2.42
CA ILE A 21 21.21 0.87 -2.53
C ILE A 21 21.16 2.39 -2.38
N LEU A 22 20.76 3.08 -3.45
CA LEU A 22 20.53 4.52 -3.41
C LEU A 22 19.25 4.84 -2.62
N VAL A 23 19.40 5.64 -1.57
CA VAL A 23 18.27 6.07 -0.73
C VAL A 23 17.84 7.48 -1.08
N ALA A 24 16.68 7.62 -1.71
CA ALA A 24 16.05 8.92 -1.95
C ALA A 24 15.30 9.43 -0.71
N PHE A 25 15.60 10.64 -0.26
CA PHE A 25 14.88 11.31 0.84
C PHE A 25 13.77 12.19 0.26
N LEU A 26 12.55 12.00 0.74
CA LEU A 26 11.42 12.82 0.34
C LEU A 26 11.36 14.08 1.19
N LEU A 27 10.89 15.18 0.59
CA LEU A 27 10.64 16.41 1.34
C LEU A 27 9.58 16.17 2.41
N PRO A 28 9.64 16.87 3.55
CA PRO A 28 8.59 16.83 4.55
C PRO A 28 7.21 17.08 3.94
N HIS A 29 6.21 16.34 4.40
CA HIS A 29 4.82 16.42 3.91
C HIS A 29 4.61 16.11 2.41
N SER A 30 5.61 15.62 1.68
CA SER A 30 5.45 15.25 0.25
C SER A 30 5.06 13.78 0.03
N THR A 31 5.02 12.98 1.10
CA THR A 31 4.76 11.54 1.11
C THR A 31 3.54 11.16 0.26
N HIS A 32 2.40 11.80 0.50
CA HIS A 32 1.13 11.53 -0.19
C HIS A 32 1.11 11.88 -1.69
N LYS A 33 2.17 12.50 -2.23
CA LYS A 33 2.31 12.83 -3.66
C LYS A 33 3.46 12.08 -4.30
N MET A 34 4.55 11.93 -3.56
CA MET A 34 5.84 11.46 -4.08
C MET A 34 6.11 10.00 -3.73
N GLN A 35 5.42 9.39 -2.75
CA GLN A 35 5.62 7.98 -2.44
C GLN A 35 4.84 7.11 -3.43
N PRO A 36 5.53 6.31 -4.26
CA PRO A 36 4.87 5.44 -5.24
C PRO A 36 3.92 4.43 -4.59
N MET A 37 4.23 4.00 -3.36
CA MET A 37 3.36 3.10 -2.61
C MET A 37 2.07 3.76 -2.16
N ASP A 38 2.10 5.02 -1.71
CA ASP A 38 0.91 5.75 -1.28
C ASP A 38 -0.03 6.05 -2.46
N VAL A 39 0.53 6.49 -3.58
CA VAL A 39 -0.24 6.89 -4.78
C VAL A 39 -0.68 5.68 -5.61
N GLY A 40 0.14 4.65 -5.72
CA GLY A 40 -0.18 3.45 -6.51
C GLY A 40 -0.89 2.38 -5.68
N VAL A 41 -0.09 1.60 -4.97
CA VAL A 41 -0.53 0.32 -4.35
C VAL A 41 -1.54 0.54 -3.24
N PHE A 42 -1.26 1.44 -2.30
CA PHE A 42 -2.11 1.67 -1.13
C PHE A 42 -3.40 2.38 -1.49
N GLN A 43 -3.42 3.28 -2.47
CA GLN A 43 -4.65 3.90 -2.93
C GLN A 43 -5.62 2.85 -3.46
N TRP A 44 -5.15 1.91 -4.28
CA TRP A 44 -5.98 0.84 -4.82
C TRP A 44 -6.51 -0.08 -3.72
N MET A 45 -5.65 -0.49 -2.78
CA MET A 45 -6.03 -1.32 -1.64
C MET A 45 -7.06 -0.62 -0.73
N LYS A 46 -6.89 0.68 -0.46
CA LYS A 46 -7.85 1.50 0.32
C LYS A 46 -9.21 1.51 -0.35
N ASN A 47 -9.28 1.68 -1.67
CA ASN A 47 -10.54 1.68 -2.42
C ASN A 47 -11.23 0.31 -2.38
N ALA A 48 -10.47 -0.76 -2.61
CA ALA A 48 -11.00 -2.13 -2.53
C ALA A 48 -11.51 -2.46 -1.12
N HIS A 49 -10.77 -2.06 -0.09
CA HIS A 49 -11.17 -2.20 1.30
C HIS A 49 -12.45 -1.42 1.61
N GLN A 50 -12.56 -0.15 1.19
CA GLN A 50 -13.77 0.64 1.36
C GLN A 50 -14.98 0.01 0.68
N LYS A 51 -14.80 -0.60 -0.51
CA LYS A 51 -15.87 -1.34 -1.19
C LYS A 51 -16.33 -2.53 -0.35
N LYS A 52 -15.41 -3.35 0.14
CA LYS A 52 -15.73 -4.52 0.99
C LYS A 52 -16.38 -4.12 2.32
N LEU A 53 -15.90 -3.03 2.92
CA LEU A 53 -16.48 -2.47 4.14
C LEU A 53 -17.95 -2.04 3.90
N ARG A 54 -18.22 -1.35 2.80
CA ARG A 54 -19.59 -0.94 2.42
C ARG A 54 -20.49 -2.15 2.14
N GLU A 55 -19.98 -3.18 1.47
CA GLU A 55 -20.70 -4.45 1.25
C GLU A 55 -21.09 -5.10 2.58
N SER A 56 -20.15 -5.21 3.52
CA SER A 56 -20.37 -5.77 4.86
C SER A 56 -21.42 -4.97 5.66
N LEU A 57 -21.33 -3.64 5.64
CA LEU A 57 -22.30 -2.77 6.31
C LEU A 57 -23.71 -2.92 5.73
N ARG A 58 -23.84 -3.05 4.39
CA ARG A 58 -25.13 -3.27 3.73
C ARG A 58 -25.76 -4.62 4.06
N GLN A 59 -24.96 -5.60 4.45
CA GLN A 59 -25.43 -6.91 4.93
C GLN A 59 -25.83 -6.89 6.42
N GLY A 60 -25.79 -5.72 7.08
CA GLY A 60 -26.17 -5.56 8.48
C GLY A 60 -25.05 -5.87 9.47
N ASN A 61 -23.82 -6.13 9.00
CA ASN A 61 -22.69 -6.33 9.89
C ASN A 61 -22.12 -4.98 10.34
N LEU A 62 -22.33 -4.64 11.61
CA LEU A 62 -21.90 -3.38 12.23
C LEU A 62 -20.42 -3.33 12.61
N SER A 63 -19.70 -4.45 12.49
CA SER A 63 -18.27 -4.53 12.83
C SER A 63 -17.46 -5.12 11.68
N PHE A 64 -16.34 -4.48 11.35
CA PHE A 64 -15.39 -4.99 10.37
C PHE A 64 -13.99 -4.89 10.95
N ASN A 65 -13.44 -6.03 11.36
CA ASN A 65 -12.17 -6.10 12.06
C ASN A 65 -11.03 -6.58 11.13
N ARG A 66 -9.82 -6.71 11.68
CA ARG A 66 -8.64 -7.11 10.91
C ARG A 66 -8.72 -8.52 10.33
N ARG A 67 -9.45 -9.44 10.97
CA ARG A 67 -9.68 -10.79 10.45
C ARG A 67 -10.62 -10.76 9.26
N ASP A 68 -11.65 -9.91 9.30
CA ASP A 68 -12.57 -9.71 8.16
C ASP A 68 -11.83 -9.11 6.97
N PHE A 69 -10.95 -8.13 7.23
CA PHE A 69 -10.02 -7.61 6.22
C PHE A 69 -9.15 -8.73 5.62
N ALA A 70 -8.47 -9.49 6.47
CA ALA A 70 -7.60 -10.58 6.06
C ALA A 70 -8.37 -11.61 5.22
N GLY A 71 -9.53 -12.07 5.68
CA GLY A 71 -10.38 -13.01 4.95
C GLY A 71 -10.87 -12.49 3.59
N ALA A 72 -11.18 -11.19 3.51
CA ALA A 72 -11.63 -10.56 2.26
C ALA A 72 -10.55 -10.47 1.17
N PHE A 73 -9.26 -10.56 1.54
CA PHE A 73 -8.13 -10.39 0.63
C PHE A 73 -7.13 -11.57 0.60
N MET A 74 -7.25 -12.57 1.50
CA MET A 74 -6.38 -13.76 1.56
C MET A 74 -6.97 -15.00 0.85
N THR A 75 -8.23 -14.97 0.43
CA THR A 75 -8.73 -15.98 -0.52
C THR A 75 -7.99 -15.81 -1.85
N PRO A 76 -7.73 -16.89 -2.63
CA PRO A 76 -7.00 -16.80 -3.89
C PRO A 76 -7.82 -15.98 -4.90
N VAL A 77 -7.62 -14.68 -4.84
CA VAL A 77 -8.11 -13.70 -5.79
C VAL A 77 -7.15 -13.85 -6.99
N ILE A 78 -7.43 -14.84 -7.85
CA ILE A 78 -7.04 -14.84 -9.27
C ILE A 78 -7.99 -13.88 -10.03
N PRO A 79 -7.84 -12.56 -9.89
CA PRO A 79 -8.13 -11.67 -11.01
C PRO A 79 -7.01 -10.67 -11.25
N PHE A 80 -5.95 -10.60 -10.43
CA PHE A 80 -4.77 -9.79 -10.74
C PHE A 80 -4.08 -10.26 -12.04
N LEU A 81 -4.19 -11.55 -12.37
CA LEU A 81 -3.72 -12.12 -13.64
C LEU A 81 -4.80 -12.17 -14.74
N ALA A 82 -6.07 -11.91 -14.44
CA ALA A 82 -7.15 -11.98 -15.43
C ALA A 82 -7.43 -10.64 -16.11
N HIS A 83 -7.25 -9.52 -15.40
CA HIS A 83 -7.44 -8.17 -15.94
C HIS A 83 -6.35 -7.24 -15.39
N GLY A 84 -5.19 -7.24 -16.06
CA GLY A 84 -4.18 -6.21 -15.86
C GLY A 84 -4.74 -4.82 -16.20
N PRO A 85 -4.22 -3.73 -15.61
CA PRO A 85 -4.58 -2.40 -16.04
C PRO A 85 -4.15 -2.24 -17.50
N GLU A 86 -5.12 -1.93 -18.36
CA GLU A 86 -4.87 -1.48 -19.71
C GLU A 86 -3.97 -0.23 -19.61
N LEU A 87 -2.69 -0.40 -19.97
CA LEU A 87 -1.76 0.68 -20.19
C LEU A 87 -2.31 1.48 -21.38
N VAL A 88 -3.16 2.47 -21.10
CA VAL A 88 -3.41 3.55 -22.05
C VAL A 88 -2.12 4.37 -22.12
N LEU A 89 -1.31 4.04 -23.12
CA LEU A 89 -0.18 4.83 -23.56
C LEU A 89 -0.72 6.17 -24.10
N LEU A 90 -0.43 7.26 -23.40
CA LEU A 90 -0.34 8.61 -23.97
C LEU A 90 1.10 9.08 -23.84
#